data_AF-A0A940T0M0-F1
#
_entry.id   AF-A0A940T0M0-F1
#
_cell.length_a   1.000
_cell.length_b   1.000
_cell.length_c   1.000
_cell.angle_alpha   90.00
_cell.angle_beta   90.00
_cell.angle_gamma   90.00
#
_symmetry.space_group_name_H-M   'P 1'
#
loop_
_entity.id
_entity.type
_entity.pdbx_description
1 polymer ?
#
loop_
_entity_poly.entity_id
_entity_poly.type
_entity_poly.pdbx_seq_one_letter_code
_entity_poly.pdbx_strand_id
1 'polypeptide(L)'
;MMITLWIRLAPVLLIVGFLTACGSDTQASSGNGGGNYKDTKSMVLDILKTEDGRKAIQEATIHENSKLQLLSAGDTQQLQLAVKDVLVDTQSNQFLQKMITDPKFAGQFAKAIEKDTKQLQKDLMKDPEYQKQMMDAMKSPDFEKMLLETMKGTPYRAQMKAVIQESLQSPLFRLEMMDLMKKVLQEESTPKEQSSGGGGGGGGGGGGQGGSQGGGGNQQGGQ
;
A
#
# COMPACT_ATOMS: atom_id res chain seq x y z
N MET A 1 -17.06 -69.49 -62.03
CA MET A 1 -17.10 -68.22 -61.27
C MET A 1 -18.26 -68.14 -60.25
N MET A 2 -19.01 -69.23 -59.97
CA MET A 2 -20.09 -69.24 -58.96
C MET A 2 -19.72 -69.98 -57.65
N ILE A 3 -18.67 -70.81 -57.65
CA ILE A 3 -18.23 -71.59 -56.47
C ILE A 3 -17.41 -70.74 -55.49
N THR A 4 -16.69 -69.72 -55.96
CA THR A 4 -15.89 -68.81 -55.13
C THR A 4 -16.72 -67.80 -54.35
N LEU A 5 -17.97 -67.55 -54.77
CA LEU A 5 -18.91 -66.63 -54.09
C LEU A 5 -19.54 -67.29 -52.85
N TRP A 6 -19.84 -68.59 -52.95
CA TRP A 6 -20.42 -69.38 -51.85
C TRP A 6 -19.43 -69.67 -50.71
N ILE A 7 -18.14 -69.83 -51.04
CA ILE A 7 -17.05 -69.99 -50.05
C ILE A 7 -16.83 -68.72 -49.20
N ARG A 8 -17.15 -67.54 -49.74
CA ARG A 8 -17.04 -66.26 -49.00
C ARG A 8 -18.27 -65.92 -48.16
N LEU A 9 -19.42 -66.55 -48.40
CA LEU A 9 -20.66 -66.37 -47.63
C LEU A 9 -20.76 -67.29 -46.40
N ALA A 10 -20.06 -68.42 -46.40
CA ALA A 10 -20.02 -69.38 -45.29
C ALA A 10 -19.51 -68.81 -43.93
N PRO A 11 -18.45 -67.98 -43.85
CA PRO A 11 -18.00 -67.43 -42.56
C PRO A 11 -18.92 -66.32 -42.02
N VAL A 12 -19.67 -65.62 -42.87
CA VAL A 12 -20.60 -64.55 -42.46
C VAL A 12 -21.87 -65.12 -41.83
N LEU A 13 -22.36 -66.25 -42.34
CA LEU A 13 -23.53 -66.94 -41.78
C LEU A 13 -23.23 -67.61 -40.42
N LEU A 14 -21.96 -68.00 -40.19
CA LEU A 14 -21.51 -68.63 -38.94
C LEU A 14 -21.34 -67.61 -37.80
N ILE A 15 -21.00 -66.35 -38.11
CA ILE A 15 -20.86 -65.28 -37.10
C ILE A 15 -22.22 -64.77 -36.60
N VAL A 16 -23.27 -64.79 -37.43
CA VAL A 16 -24.63 -64.39 -37.01
C VAL A 16 -25.27 -65.42 -36.07
N GLY A 17 -24.92 -66.70 -36.18
CA GLY A 17 -25.42 -67.76 -35.29
C GLY A 17 -24.84 -67.73 -33.88
N PHE A 18 -23.64 -67.15 -33.67
CA PHE A 18 -23.02 -67.05 -32.35
C PHE A 18 -23.56 -65.90 -31.49
N LEU A 19 -24.17 -64.86 -32.09
CA LEU A 19 -24.71 -63.71 -31.37
C LEU A 19 -26.10 -63.97 -30.75
N THR A 20 -26.81 -65.02 -31.16
CA THR A 20 -28.11 -65.41 -30.59
C THR A 20 -28.01 -66.45 -29.48
N ALA A 21 -26.79 -66.89 -29.12
CA ALA A 21 -26.56 -67.95 -28.14
C ALA A 21 -26.02 -67.47 -26.77
N CYS A 22 -25.85 -66.15 -26.57
CA CYS A 22 -25.60 -65.58 -25.24
C CYS A 22 -26.86 -64.84 -24.78
N GLY A 23 -27.86 -65.60 -24.34
CA GLY A 23 -29.18 -65.09 -24.02
C GLY A 23 -30.05 -66.13 -23.33
N SER A 24 -29.51 -66.74 -22.27
CA SER A 24 -30.29 -67.52 -21.31
C SER A 24 -30.03 -66.99 -19.91
N ASP A 25 -30.83 -65.99 -19.52
CA ASP A 25 -31.34 -65.93 -18.16
C ASP A 25 -32.82 -65.54 -18.23
N THR A 26 -33.65 -66.57 -18.10
CA THR A 26 -35.09 -66.46 -17.94
C THR A 26 -35.40 -66.16 -16.48
N GLN A 27 -35.82 -64.93 -16.16
CA GLN A 27 -36.79 -64.74 -15.07
C GLN A 27 -37.73 -63.56 -15.36
N ALA A 28 -38.97 -63.96 -15.64
CA ALA A 28 -40.23 -63.22 -15.63
C ALA A 28 -40.25 -61.83 -14.96
N SER A 29 -40.69 -60.82 -15.71
CA SER A 29 -41.83 -59.95 -15.31
C SER A 29 -42.19 -58.96 -16.43
N SER A 30 -43.32 -59.24 -17.08
CA SER A 30 -44.39 -58.29 -17.44
C SER A 30 -44.04 -56.80 -17.67
N GLY A 31 -44.19 -56.36 -18.92
CA GLY A 31 -44.99 -55.17 -19.25
C GLY A 31 -44.29 -53.79 -19.27
N ASN A 32 -44.39 -53.14 -20.44
CA ASN A 32 -44.54 -51.68 -20.59
C ASN A 32 -43.29 -50.78 -20.33
N GLY A 33 -42.32 -50.81 -21.25
CA GLY A 33 -41.05 -50.05 -21.21
C GLY A 33 -41.11 -48.52 -21.41
N GLY A 34 -42.26 -47.87 -21.19
CA GLY A 34 -42.39 -46.41 -21.28
C GLY A 34 -42.41 -45.67 -19.92
N GLY A 35 -42.72 -46.37 -18.82
CA GLY A 35 -42.74 -45.80 -17.46
C GLY A 35 -41.37 -45.84 -16.77
N ASN A 36 -40.63 -46.92 -16.97
CA ASN A 36 -39.36 -47.16 -16.27
C ASN A 36 -38.27 -46.11 -16.53
N TYR A 37 -38.20 -45.48 -17.71
CA TYR A 37 -37.15 -44.47 -17.95
C TYR A 37 -37.34 -43.23 -17.08
N LYS A 38 -38.58 -42.82 -16.85
CA LYS A 38 -38.89 -41.65 -16.01
C LYS A 38 -38.62 -41.96 -14.54
N ASP A 39 -39.01 -43.15 -14.08
CA ASP A 39 -38.81 -43.61 -12.71
C ASP A 39 -37.33 -43.91 -12.41
N THR A 40 -36.60 -44.53 -13.34
CA THR A 40 -35.14 -44.71 -13.24
C THR A 40 -34.43 -43.35 -13.31
N LYS A 41 -34.88 -42.40 -14.13
CA LYS A 41 -34.31 -41.05 -14.17
C LYS A 41 -34.49 -40.32 -12.85
N SER A 42 -35.69 -40.35 -12.24
CA SER A 42 -35.90 -39.74 -10.92
C SER A 42 -35.05 -40.43 -9.85
N MET A 43 -34.93 -41.76 -9.89
CA MET A 43 -34.09 -42.51 -8.97
C MET A 43 -32.61 -42.10 -9.08
N VAL A 44 -32.07 -41.99 -10.30
CA VAL A 44 -30.69 -41.52 -10.52
C VAL A 44 -30.52 -40.05 -10.08
N LEU A 45 -31.53 -39.21 -10.33
CA LEU A 45 -31.50 -37.80 -9.96
C LEU A 45 -31.57 -37.61 -8.43
N ASP A 46 -32.25 -38.49 -7.72
CA ASP A 46 -32.28 -38.53 -6.26
C ASP A 46 -30.98 -39.10 -5.69
N ILE A 47 -30.36 -40.11 -6.32
CA ILE A 47 -29.01 -40.60 -5.95
C ILE A 47 -27.98 -39.47 -6.09
N LEU A 48 -28.01 -38.70 -7.18
CA LEU A 48 -27.10 -37.57 -7.39
C LEU A 48 -27.33 -36.43 -6.39
N LYS A 49 -28.56 -36.27 -5.89
CA LYS A 49 -28.88 -35.27 -4.85
C LYS A 49 -28.52 -35.73 -3.44
N THR A 50 -28.44 -37.03 -3.21
CA THR A 50 -28.14 -37.64 -1.92
C THR A 50 -26.70 -37.33 -1.51
N GLU A 51 -26.46 -37.24 -0.20
CA GLU A 51 -25.13 -36.97 0.37
C GLU A 51 -24.05 -37.93 -0.14
N ASP A 52 -24.38 -39.21 -0.33
CA ASP A 52 -23.47 -40.21 -0.87
C ASP A 52 -23.12 -39.96 -2.35
N GLY A 53 -24.09 -39.50 -3.16
CA GLY A 53 -23.83 -39.11 -4.55
C GLY A 53 -22.96 -37.86 -4.64
N ARG A 54 -23.19 -36.88 -3.76
CA ARG A 54 -22.34 -35.68 -3.65
C ARG A 54 -20.91 -36.02 -3.21
N LYS A 55 -20.77 -36.90 -2.20
CA LYS A 55 -19.47 -37.39 -1.73
C LYS A 55 -18.75 -38.19 -2.81
N ALA A 56 -19.43 -39.10 -3.50
CA ALA A 56 -18.83 -39.89 -4.58
C ALA A 56 -18.33 -39.00 -5.73
N ILE A 57 -19.08 -37.95 -6.12
CA ILE A 57 -18.62 -36.96 -7.10
C ILE A 57 -17.44 -36.16 -6.55
N GLN A 58 -17.48 -35.73 -5.30
CA GLN A 58 -16.40 -34.99 -4.67
C GLN A 58 -15.12 -35.82 -4.57
N GLU A 59 -15.21 -37.07 -4.17
CA GLU A 59 -14.10 -38.04 -4.10
C GLU A 59 -13.55 -38.33 -5.50
N ALA A 60 -14.40 -38.55 -6.50
CA ALA A 60 -13.97 -38.72 -7.89
C ALA A 60 -13.28 -37.46 -8.46
N THR A 61 -13.76 -36.27 -8.10
CA THR A 61 -13.17 -34.98 -8.52
C THR A 61 -11.89 -34.63 -7.77
N ILE A 62 -11.67 -35.19 -6.58
CA ILE A 62 -10.44 -35.02 -5.80
C ILE A 62 -9.37 -36.03 -6.24
N HIS A 63 -9.78 -37.25 -6.63
CA HIS A 63 -8.86 -38.29 -7.08
C HIS A 63 -8.25 -38.02 -8.46
N GLU A 64 -8.99 -37.33 -9.31
CA GLU A 64 -8.52 -36.86 -10.60
C GLU A 64 -8.25 -35.35 -10.49
N ASN A 65 -7.08 -34.85 -10.92
CA ASN A 65 -6.79 -33.40 -11.09
C ASN A 65 -7.73 -32.70 -12.11
N SER A 66 -8.84 -33.34 -12.45
CA SER A 66 -9.90 -32.96 -13.38
C SER A 66 -10.82 -31.86 -12.85
N LYS A 67 -10.59 -31.33 -11.64
CA LYS A 67 -11.28 -30.12 -11.16
C LYS A 67 -11.12 -28.96 -12.17
N LEU A 68 -9.94 -28.78 -12.76
CA LEU A 68 -9.75 -27.78 -13.80
C LEU A 68 -10.39 -28.16 -15.14
N GLN A 69 -10.48 -29.46 -15.45
CA GLN A 69 -10.99 -29.97 -16.72
C GLN A 69 -12.52 -29.93 -16.81
N LEU A 70 -13.21 -30.16 -15.68
CA LEU A 70 -14.66 -30.00 -15.56
C LEU A 70 -15.08 -28.53 -15.60
N LEU A 71 -14.29 -27.61 -15.00
CA LEU A 71 -14.53 -26.17 -15.08
C LEU A 71 -14.13 -25.55 -16.44
N SER A 72 -13.28 -26.22 -17.23
CA SER A 72 -12.77 -25.72 -18.52
C SER A 72 -13.77 -25.89 -19.68
N ALA A 73 -14.71 -26.82 -19.59
CA ALA A 73 -15.60 -27.18 -20.71
C ALA A 73 -16.73 -26.16 -21.03
N GLY A 74 -16.93 -25.12 -20.21
CA GLY A 74 -17.97 -24.11 -20.45
C GLY A 74 -17.93 -22.83 -19.61
N ASP A 75 -17.14 -22.80 -18.53
CA ASP A 75 -17.31 -21.79 -17.47
C ASP A 75 -16.12 -20.84 -17.32
N THR A 76 -15.18 -20.76 -18.26
CA THR A 76 -14.04 -19.82 -18.13
C THR A 76 -14.49 -18.36 -18.10
N GLN A 77 -15.50 -17.99 -18.89
CA GLN A 77 -16.08 -16.64 -18.88
C GLN A 77 -16.93 -16.38 -17.62
N GLN A 78 -17.71 -17.37 -17.18
CA GLN A 78 -18.49 -17.26 -15.94
C GLN A 78 -17.57 -17.20 -14.71
N LEU A 79 -16.45 -17.91 -14.73
CA LEU A 79 -15.41 -17.85 -13.71
C LEU A 79 -14.71 -16.50 -13.72
N GLN A 80 -14.39 -15.93 -14.89
CA GLN A 80 -13.83 -14.57 -14.99
C GLN A 80 -14.80 -13.51 -14.47
N LEU A 81 -16.10 -13.63 -14.79
CA LEU A 81 -17.13 -12.73 -14.29
C LEU A 81 -17.30 -12.89 -12.77
N ALA A 82 -17.37 -14.11 -12.25
CA ALA A 82 -17.45 -14.37 -10.82
C ALA A 82 -16.21 -13.86 -10.08
N VAL A 83 -15.00 -14.04 -10.64
CA VAL A 83 -13.76 -13.50 -10.07
C VAL A 83 -13.77 -11.97 -10.13
N LYS A 84 -14.23 -11.35 -11.22
CA LYS A 84 -14.37 -9.90 -11.31
C LYS A 84 -15.38 -9.37 -10.29
N ASP A 85 -16.53 -10.02 -10.16
CA ASP A 85 -17.58 -9.63 -9.21
C ASP A 85 -17.07 -9.79 -7.78
N VAL A 86 -16.36 -10.87 -7.46
CA VAL A 86 -15.70 -11.05 -6.16
C VAL A 86 -14.52 -10.08 -5.96
N LEU A 87 -13.87 -9.57 -7.00
CA LEU A 87 -12.79 -8.58 -6.81
C LEU A 87 -13.31 -7.15 -6.74
N VAL A 88 -14.50 -6.87 -7.27
CA VAL A 88 -15.09 -5.52 -7.37
C VAL A 88 -16.21 -5.30 -6.36
N ASP A 89 -16.83 -6.36 -5.83
CA ASP A 89 -17.91 -6.23 -4.86
C ASP A 89 -17.42 -5.65 -3.52
N THR A 90 -18.25 -4.78 -2.99
CA THR A 90 -18.05 -4.08 -1.72
C THR A 90 -17.92 -5.02 -0.52
N GLN A 91 -18.54 -6.21 -0.52
CA GLN A 91 -18.35 -7.17 0.57
C GLN A 91 -17.03 -7.93 0.46
N SER A 92 -16.59 -8.25 -0.75
CA SER A 92 -15.32 -8.93 -0.99
C SER A 92 -14.09 -8.04 -0.74
N ASN A 93 -14.26 -6.72 -0.68
CA ASN A 93 -13.24 -5.82 -0.13
C ASN A 93 -12.80 -6.24 1.29
N GLN A 94 -13.68 -6.80 2.12
CA GLN A 94 -13.29 -7.29 3.45
C GLN A 94 -12.36 -8.51 3.37
N PHE A 95 -12.58 -9.38 2.38
CA PHE A 95 -11.70 -10.52 2.13
C PHE A 95 -10.33 -10.04 1.65
N LEU A 96 -10.29 -9.13 0.66
CA LEU A 96 -9.05 -8.54 0.17
C LEU A 96 -8.30 -7.76 1.26
N GLN A 97 -9.02 -7.01 2.11
CA GLN A 97 -8.44 -6.33 3.27
C GLN A 97 -7.82 -7.31 4.27
N LYS A 98 -8.50 -8.41 4.59
CA LYS A 98 -7.92 -9.45 5.46
C LYS A 98 -6.70 -10.11 4.85
N MET A 99 -6.75 -10.39 3.54
CA MET A 99 -5.64 -10.99 2.81
C MET A 99 -4.43 -10.06 2.73
N ILE A 100 -4.61 -8.78 2.42
CA ILE A 100 -3.50 -7.82 2.32
C ILE A 100 -2.86 -7.52 3.69
N THR A 101 -3.58 -7.75 4.79
CA THR A 101 -3.02 -7.67 6.15
C THR A 101 -2.29 -8.94 6.59
N ASP A 102 -2.47 -10.08 5.90
CA ASP A 102 -1.72 -11.29 6.22
C ASP A 102 -0.25 -11.11 5.81
N PRO A 103 0.72 -11.24 6.74
CA PRO A 103 2.13 -10.97 6.46
C PRO A 103 2.74 -11.90 5.40
N LYS A 104 2.26 -13.13 5.24
CA LYS A 104 2.75 -14.06 4.20
C LYS A 104 2.31 -13.60 2.82
N PHE A 105 1.03 -13.22 2.69
CA PHE A 105 0.49 -12.69 1.45
C PHE A 105 1.07 -11.31 1.15
N ALA A 106 1.06 -10.39 2.12
CA ALA A 106 1.63 -9.05 2.01
C ALA A 106 3.10 -9.08 1.59
N GLY A 107 3.90 -10.00 2.14
CA GLY A 107 5.31 -10.15 1.77
C GLY A 107 5.52 -10.61 0.34
N GLN A 108 4.75 -11.59 -0.14
CA GLN A 108 4.81 -12.03 -1.54
C GLN A 108 4.27 -10.98 -2.50
N PHE A 109 3.17 -10.32 -2.13
CA PHE A 109 2.56 -9.25 -2.88
C PHE A 109 3.52 -8.06 -3.01
N ALA A 110 4.11 -7.61 -1.90
CA ALA A 110 5.10 -6.54 -1.88
C ALA A 110 6.30 -6.85 -2.80
N LYS A 111 6.81 -8.09 -2.78
CA LYS A 111 7.88 -8.53 -3.69
C LYS A 111 7.46 -8.50 -5.15
N ALA A 112 6.22 -8.92 -5.45
CA ALA A 112 5.71 -8.93 -6.82
C ALA A 112 5.56 -7.51 -7.38
N ILE A 113 5.11 -6.55 -6.56
CA ILE A 113 4.93 -5.15 -6.97
C ILE A 113 6.16 -4.27 -6.74
N GLU A 114 7.24 -4.79 -6.16
CA GLU A 114 8.39 -4.00 -5.69
C GLU A 114 9.01 -3.20 -6.83
N LYS A 115 9.23 -3.85 -7.99
CA LYS A 115 9.84 -3.22 -9.16
C LYS A 115 8.97 -2.09 -9.70
N ASP A 116 7.68 -2.34 -9.84
CA ASP A 116 6.74 -1.36 -10.40
C ASP A 116 6.48 -0.23 -9.42
N THR A 117 6.41 -0.51 -8.12
CA THR A 117 6.32 0.49 -7.05
C THR A 117 7.55 1.39 -7.03
N LYS A 118 8.76 0.82 -7.15
CA LYS A 118 9.99 1.62 -7.24
C LYS A 118 10.01 2.50 -8.47
N GLN A 119 9.52 1.99 -9.61
CA GLN A 119 9.45 2.78 -10.84
C GLN A 119 8.43 3.91 -10.69
N LEU A 120 7.22 3.60 -10.21
CA LEU A 120 6.18 4.57 -9.91
C LEU A 120 6.68 5.67 -8.96
N GLN A 121 7.37 5.30 -7.88
CA GLN A 121 7.89 6.28 -6.92
C GLN A 121 8.99 7.16 -7.54
N LYS A 122 9.83 6.62 -8.43
CA LYS A 122 10.82 7.40 -9.18
C LYS A 122 10.18 8.38 -10.17
N ASP A 123 9.10 7.96 -10.80
CA ASP A 123 8.39 8.80 -11.76
C ASP A 123 7.57 9.87 -11.04
N LEU A 124 6.92 9.54 -9.92
CA LEU A 124 6.29 10.51 -9.02
C LEU A 124 7.30 11.54 -8.49
N MET A 125 8.53 11.14 -8.14
CA MET A 125 9.55 12.10 -7.72
C MET A 125 9.93 13.14 -8.80
N LYS A 126 9.66 12.86 -10.08
CA LYS A 126 9.86 13.81 -11.19
C LYS A 126 8.61 14.63 -11.49
N ASP A 127 7.47 14.24 -10.94
CA ASP A 127 6.20 14.91 -11.14
C ASP A 127 6.15 16.24 -10.35
N PRO A 128 5.80 17.37 -10.97
CA PRO A 128 5.71 18.66 -10.29
C PRO A 128 4.72 18.71 -9.12
N GLU A 129 3.59 17.99 -9.20
CA GLU A 129 2.58 17.98 -8.15
C GLU A 129 3.07 17.22 -6.93
N TYR A 130 3.70 16.05 -7.14
CA TYR A 130 4.30 15.27 -6.07
C TYR A 130 5.49 16.00 -5.43
N GLN A 131 6.32 16.66 -6.23
CA GLN A 131 7.40 17.52 -5.71
C GLN A 131 6.86 18.64 -4.84
N LYS A 132 5.78 19.30 -5.25
CA LYS A 132 5.14 20.35 -4.44
C LYS A 132 4.66 19.81 -3.11
N GLN A 133 3.95 18.68 -3.11
CA GLN A 133 3.49 18.03 -1.88
C GLN A 133 4.66 17.61 -0.98
N MET A 134 5.75 17.11 -1.56
CA MET A 134 6.95 16.75 -0.81
C MET A 134 7.66 17.97 -0.22
N MET A 135 7.73 19.09 -0.95
CA MET A 135 8.26 20.36 -0.44
C MET A 135 7.40 20.92 0.68
N ASP A 136 6.08 20.77 0.61
CA ASP A 136 5.18 21.17 1.69
C ASP A 136 5.35 20.27 2.93
N ALA A 137 5.59 18.97 2.75
CA ALA A 137 5.95 18.07 3.85
C ALA A 137 7.30 18.44 4.51
N MET A 138 8.28 18.90 3.72
CA MET A 138 9.57 19.41 4.22
C MET A 138 9.45 20.73 5.00
N LYS A 139 8.35 21.47 4.88
CA LYS A 139 8.10 22.67 5.73
C LYS A 139 7.54 22.31 7.11
N SER A 140 7.45 21.02 7.44
CA SER A 140 7.02 20.60 8.78
C SER A 140 8.01 21.06 9.86
N PRO A 141 7.54 21.39 11.07
CA PRO A 141 8.39 21.85 12.16
C PRO A 141 9.44 20.81 12.59
N ASP A 142 9.17 19.52 12.36
CA ASP A 142 10.13 18.45 12.67
C ASP A 142 11.28 18.41 11.67
N PHE A 143 11.01 18.66 10.38
CA PHE A 143 12.06 18.82 9.39
C PHE A 143 12.87 20.09 9.62
N GLU A 144 12.22 21.19 10.02
CA GLU A 144 12.90 22.43 10.42
C GLU A 144 13.86 22.20 11.60
N LYS A 145 13.43 21.48 12.64
CA LYS A 145 14.30 21.11 13.77
C LYS A 145 15.50 20.29 13.33
N MET A 146 15.29 19.25 12.50
CA MET A 146 16.37 18.43 11.94
C MET A 146 17.36 19.27 11.13
N LEU A 147 16.84 20.22 10.32
CA LEU A 147 17.66 21.13 9.54
C LEU A 147 18.48 22.07 10.43
N LEU A 148 17.86 22.67 11.45
CA LEU A 148 18.55 23.54 12.42
C LEU A 148 19.62 22.78 13.23
N GLU A 149 19.36 21.53 13.59
CA GLU A 149 20.36 20.67 14.24
C GLU A 149 21.54 20.39 13.30
N THR A 150 21.26 20.09 12.03
CA THR A 150 22.28 19.88 11.00
C THR A 150 23.13 21.14 10.79
N MET A 151 22.52 22.33 10.75
CA MET A 151 23.23 23.61 10.66
C MET A 151 24.07 23.90 11.91
N LYS A 152 23.66 23.44 13.08
CA LYS A 152 24.48 23.56 14.30
C LYS A 152 25.65 22.59 14.35
N GLY A 153 25.67 21.58 13.47
CA GLY A 153 26.73 20.59 13.38
C GLY A 153 28.09 21.17 13.00
N THR A 154 29.15 20.53 13.49
CA THR A 154 30.56 20.87 13.21
C THR A 154 30.88 21.09 11.72
N PRO A 155 30.45 20.23 10.76
CA PRO A 155 30.79 20.43 9.36
C PRO A 155 30.17 21.70 8.78
N TYR A 156 28.92 22.01 9.14
CA TYR A 156 28.27 23.25 8.69
C TYR A 156 28.92 24.48 9.31
N ARG A 157 29.29 24.43 10.61
CA ARG A 157 30.03 25.52 11.25
C ARG A 157 31.38 25.79 10.59
N ALA A 158 32.09 24.76 10.15
CA ALA A 158 33.36 24.92 9.45
C ALA A 158 33.18 25.65 8.11
N GLN A 159 32.18 25.26 7.32
CA GLN A 159 31.82 25.96 6.08
C GLN A 159 31.35 27.38 6.36
N MET A 160 30.47 27.57 7.35
CA MET A 160 29.99 28.88 7.76
C MET A 160 31.14 29.80 8.19
N LYS A 161 32.12 29.27 8.93
CA LYS A 161 33.33 30.02 9.29
C LYS A 161 34.13 30.45 8.06
N ALA A 162 34.29 29.58 7.07
CA ALA A 162 34.96 29.93 5.82
C ALA A 162 34.20 31.03 5.06
N VAL A 163 32.87 30.89 4.90
CA VAL A 163 32.03 31.92 4.26
C VAL A 163 32.10 33.25 5.01
N ILE A 164 32.07 33.24 6.35
CA ILE A 164 32.25 34.46 7.15
C ILE A 164 33.64 35.06 6.93
N GLN A 165 34.70 34.24 6.92
CA GLN A 165 36.06 34.73 6.68
C GLN A 165 36.22 35.37 5.29
N GLU A 166 35.64 34.76 4.25
CA GLU A 166 35.61 35.31 2.91
C GLU A 166 34.79 36.61 2.84
N SER A 167 33.64 36.65 3.53
CA SER A 167 32.80 37.84 3.61
C SER A 167 33.52 39.01 4.29
N LEU A 168 34.28 38.75 5.36
CA LEU A 168 35.13 39.76 6.02
C LEU A 168 36.29 40.25 5.15
N GLN A 169 36.72 39.43 4.19
CA GLN A 169 37.75 39.81 3.23
C GLN A 169 37.18 40.62 2.05
N SER A 170 35.86 40.64 1.88
CA SER A 170 35.19 41.44 0.86
C SER A 170 35.50 42.93 1.05
N PRO A 171 35.95 43.64 0.00
CA PRO A 171 36.18 45.08 0.05
C PRO A 171 34.96 45.87 0.54
N LEU A 172 33.74 45.45 0.18
CA LEU A 172 32.53 46.15 0.62
C LEU A 172 32.32 46.03 2.14
N PHE A 173 32.51 44.83 2.69
CA PHE A 173 32.38 44.62 4.14
C PHE A 173 33.45 45.37 4.92
N ARG A 174 34.69 45.43 4.40
CA ARG A 174 35.77 46.20 5.00
C ARG A 174 35.49 47.70 5.00
N LEU A 175 34.93 48.24 3.93
CA LEU A 175 34.54 49.65 3.84
C LEU A 175 33.43 49.98 4.85
N GLU A 176 32.42 49.12 4.97
CA GLU A 176 31.37 49.28 5.99
C GLU A 176 31.93 49.20 7.41
N MET A 177 32.81 48.24 7.70
CA MET A 177 33.49 48.15 9.00
C MET A 177 34.32 49.40 9.32
N MET A 178 35.02 49.97 8.32
CA MET A 178 35.78 51.21 8.49
C MET A 178 34.87 52.42 8.70
N ASP A 179 33.72 52.50 8.02
CA ASP A 179 32.74 53.56 8.24
C ASP A 179 32.10 53.46 9.63
N LEU A 180 31.78 52.23 10.08
CA LEU A 180 31.27 51.97 11.42
C LEU A 180 32.30 52.36 12.49
N MET A 181 33.57 51.99 12.30
CA MET A 181 34.66 52.41 13.21
C MET A 181 34.83 53.94 13.24
N LYS A 182 34.69 54.63 12.10
CA LYS A 182 34.74 56.10 12.06
C LYS A 182 33.56 56.73 12.81
N LYS A 183 32.35 56.18 12.67
CA LYS A 183 31.17 56.64 13.43
C LYS A 183 31.32 56.44 14.93
N VAL A 184 31.71 55.23 15.36
CA VAL A 184 31.96 54.94 16.79
C VAL A 184 33.04 55.85 17.34
N LEU A 185 34.13 56.08 16.58
CA LEU A 185 35.18 57.00 17.01
C LEU A 185 34.69 58.45 17.04
N GLN A 186 33.82 58.89 16.12
CA GLN A 186 33.19 60.22 16.18
C GLN A 186 32.26 60.36 17.39
N GLU A 187 31.47 59.35 17.72
CA GLU A 187 30.58 59.34 18.89
C GLU A 187 31.35 59.32 20.21
N GLU A 188 32.47 58.59 20.28
CA GLU A 188 33.37 58.55 21.47
C GLU A 188 34.32 59.76 21.53
N SER A 189 34.65 60.40 20.40
CA SER A 189 35.51 61.58 20.34
C SER A 189 34.76 62.90 20.41
N THR A 190 33.43 62.91 20.24
CA THR A 190 32.60 63.99 20.76
C THR A 190 32.61 63.90 22.29
N PRO A 191 33.22 64.87 23.00
CA PRO A 191 33.10 64.89 24.45
C PRO A 191 31.60 64.93 24.78
N LYS A 192 31.14 64.05 25.67
CA LYS A 192 29.97 64.36 26.49
C LYS A 192 30.33 65.65 27.19
N GLU A 193 29.85 66.77 26.64
CA GLU A 193 30.00 68.08 27.24
C GLU A 193 29.46 67.98 28.66
N GLN A 194 30.41 68.02 29.58
CA GLN A 194 30.23 68.31 30.97
C GLN A 194 29.50 69.65 31.06
N SER A 195 28.17 69.60 31.19
CA SER A 195 27.39 70.74 31.65
C SER A 195 27.76 71.00 33.11
N SER A 196 28.80 71.81 33.34
CA SER A 196 29.04 72.41 34.65
C SER A 196 29.59 73.82 34.51
N GLY A 197 28.78 74.76 35.01
CA GLY A 197 29.12 76.16 35.29
C GLY A 197 28.31 77.15 34.43
N GLY A 198 27.36 77.93 34.94
CA GLY A 198 26.87 78.14 36.29
C GLY A 198 26.00 79.41 36.35
N GLY A 199 25.04 79.43 37.27
CA GLY A 199 24.50 80.65 37.91
C GLY A 199 23.19 81.24 37.36
N GLY A 200 22.11 81.17 38.15
CA GLY A 200 20.95 82.06 37.97
C GLY A 200 19.58 81.63 38.52
N GLY A 201 19.47 81.39 39.84
CA GLY A 201 18.34 81.81 40.72
C GLY A 201 16.86 81.48 40.41
N GLY A 202 16.21 80.80 41.38
CA GLY A 202 14.77 80.86 41.70
C GLY A 202 13.98 79.61 41.28
N GLY A 203 13.22 78.90 42.10
CA GLY A 203 12.75 79.06 43.47
C GLY A 203 11.48 78.21 43.65
N GLY A 204 11.41 77.40 44.72
CA GLY A 204 10.21 76.65 45.16
C GLY A 204 9.98 75.31 44.45
N GLY A 205 9.62 74.20 45.09
CA GLY A 205 9.25 73.92 46.48
C GLY A 205 8.47 72.59 46.51
N GLY A 206 8.73 71.76 47.54
CA GLY A 206 7.92 70.58 47.92
C GLY A 206 8.16 69.32 47.09
N GLY A 207 8.32 68.11 47.62
CA GLY A 207 8.15 67.62 48.99
C GLY A 207 7.64 66.17 48.92
N GLY A 208 8.37 65.25 49.57
CA GLY A 208 7.90 63.91 49.94
C GLY A 208 7.84 62.86 48.81
N GLN A 209 7.96 61.55 49.05
CA GLN A 209 8.05 60.78 50.29
C GLN A 209 8.18 59.31 49.90
N GLY A 210 9.04 58.56 50.59
CA GLY A 210 8.92 57.11 50.85
C GLY A 210 9.12 56.16 49.64
N GLY A 211 9.84 55.07 49.73
CA GLY A 211 10.20 54.29 50.90
C GLY A 211 9.75 52.83 50.70
N SER A 212 10.75 51.95 50.59
CA SER A 212 10.76 50.59 51.13
C SER A 212 10.09 49.43 50.36
N GLN A 213 10.76 48.28 50.56
CA GLN A 213 10.30 46.89 50.54
C GLN A 213 10.16 46.21 49.16
N GLY A 214 10.75 45.05 48.88
CA GLY A 214 11.38 44.04 49.75
C GLY A 214 10.75 42.66 49.49
N GLY A 215 11.58 41.63 49.29
CA GLY A 215 11.21 40.20 49.29
C GLY A 215 10.66 39.70 47.95
N GLY A 216 11.04 38.54 47.40
CA GLY A 216 11.61 37.36 48.01
C GLY A 216 10.60 36.20 47.93
N GLY A 217 10.89 35.20 47.08
CA GLY A 217 10.48 33.80 47.34
C GLY A 217 9.49 33.13 46.38
N ASN A 218 9.77 31.83 46.19
CA ASN A 218 9.02 30.71 45.60
C ASN A 218 8.89 30.62 44.08
N GLN A 219 9.36 29.55 43.40
CA GLN A 219 9.41 28.10 43.67
C GLN A 219 8.02 27.42 43.67
N GLN A 220 7.69 26.80 42.54
CA GLN A 220 6.91 25.56 42.35
C GLN A 220 7.01 25.22 40.85
N GLY A 221 7.51 24.04 40.44
CA GLY A 221 6.83 22.74 40.60
C GLY A 221 5.81 22.63 39.46
N GLY A 222 5.91 21.76 38.47
CA GLY A 222 6.15 20.33 38.54
C GLY A 222 5.01 19.65 37.76
N GLN A 223 5.37 19.04 36.63
CA GLN A 223 4.75 17.87 35.98
C GLN A 223 5.56 17.54 34.73
#